data_AF-A0A379AWF5-F1
#
_entry.id   AF-A0A379AWF5-F1
#
_cell.length_a   1.000
_cell.length_b   1.000
_cell.length_c   1.000
_cell.angle_alpha   90.00
_cell.angle_beta   90.00
_cell.angle_gamma   90.00
#
_symmetry.space_group_name_H-M   'P 1'
#
loop_
_entity.id
_entity.type
_entity.pdbx_description
1 polymer ?
#
loop_
_entity_poly.entity_id
_entity_poly.type
_entity_poly.pdbx_seq_one_letter_code
_entity_poly.pdbx_strand_id
1 'polypeptide(L)'
;MLELKEVELIKEIIKKRNIKWLCHFTPRENLEFIKRDGLQPRNLITHHYQVTDTGRFDRFKNSICLSISKPNKRMFDRKKESGLDLCLLLISPDVLFEKEFLFYPHNAATASYRYIDINAIRGSQALDNLFSPSISYQKSNLPPQTISRSNDLLDSETTSDQAEVQCLDVIEPKYIEYILDENIIPLEYKDILNYIESRKEKISELLGVISSTSRSKVPNYIDDISKEDSDSKAYNKNSKTFRNNSMPAVRGILMKSYNRELKQNKDNDILIKENVKKEENYKYNVKEKTKIDELHKYKKVDVSSSSSGDNLCISIIIIIIILSFLIL
;
A
#
# COMPACT_ATOMS: atom_id res chain seq x y z
N MET A 1 -20.34 2.92 21.81
CA MET A 1 -20.48 4.24 21.14
C MET A 1 -19.78 5.27 22.02
N LEU A 2 -18.84 6.04 21.48
CA LEU A 2 -18.14 7.07 22.25
C LEU A 2 -19.10 8.16 22.72
N GLU A 3 -18.82 8.78 23.86
CA GLU A 3 -19.53 9.98 24.30
C GLU A 3 -19.28 11.13 23.32
N LEU A 4 -20.27 12.02 23.13
CA LEU A 4 -20.17 13.15 22.19
C LEU A 4 -18.91 14.00 22.40
N LYS A 5 -18.56 14.21 23.67
CA LYS A 5 -17.35 14.95 24.06
C LYS A 5 -16.07 14.28 23.57
N GLU A 6 -15.99 12.95 23.65
CA GLU A 6 -14.81 12.19 23.15
C GLU A 6 -14.69 12.30 21.63
N VAL A 7 -15.81 12.24 20.91
CA VAL A 7 -15.85 12.41 19.45
C VAL A 7 -15.31 13.78 19.05
N GLU A 8 -15.72 14.85 19.74
CA GLU A 8 -15.24 16.21 19.48
C GLU A 8 -13.73 16.34 19.75
N LEU A 9 -13.24 15.82 20.88
CA LEU A 9 -11.81 15.85 21.22
C LEU A 9 -10.95 15.09 20.20
N ILE A 10 -11.41 13.92 19.73
CA ILE A 10 -10.70 13.18 18.68
C ILE A 10 -10.64 13.98 17.37
N LYS A 11 -11.76 14.62 16.97
CA LYS A 11 -11.79 15.49 15.78
C LYS A 11 -10.84 16.68 15.91
N GLU A 12 -10.76 17.28 17.10
CA GLU A 12 -9.80 18.35 17.37
C GLU A 12 -8.34 17.88 17.26
N ILE A 13 -8.01 16.70 17.77
CA ILE A 13 -6.68 16.11 17.62
C ILE A 13 -6.36 15.86 16.16
N ILE A 14 -7.27 15.23 15.39
CA ILE A 14 -7.10 14.99 13.94
C ILE A 14 -6.79 16.31 13.22
N LYS A 15 -7.58 17.35 13.50
CA LYS A 15 -7.41 18.68 12.88
C LYS A 15 -6.10 19.33 13.29
N LYS A 16 -5.80 19.39 14.60
CA LYS A 16 -4.60 20.03 15.16
C LYS A 16 -3.33 19.37 14.67
N ARG A 17 -3.30 18.04 14.64
CA ARG A 17 -2.16 17.24 14.18
C ARG A 17 -2.11 17.13 12.65
N ASN A 18 -3.15 17.59 11.93
CA ASN A 18 -3.29 17.45 10.49
C ASN A 18 -3.15 15.97 10.03
N ILE A 19 -3.82 15.06 10.74
CA ILE A 19 -3.83 13.64 10.38
C ILE A 19 -4.70 13.50 9.12
N LYS A 20 -4.06 13.17 8.00
CA LYS A 20 -4.75 13.03 6.71
C LYS A 20 -5.28 11.63 6.46
N TRP A 21 -4.63 10.60 6.99
CA TRP A 21 -5.00 9.21 6.81
C TRP A 21 -4.36 8.31 7.86
N LEU A 22 -4.93 7.12 8.00
CA LEU A 22 -4.30 5.94 8.60
C LEU A 22 -3.77 5.04 7.50
N CYS A 23 -2.79 4.20 7.84
CA CYS A 23 -2.10 3.31 6.92
C CYS A 23 -2.35 1.84 7.31
N HIS A 24 -2.74 1.02 6.33
CA HIS A 24 -2.79 -0.43 6.46
C HIS A 24 -2.06 -1.08 5.30
N PHE A 25 -1.09 -1.95 5.55
CA PHE A 25 -0.54 -2.79 4.48
C PHE A 25 -1.10 -4.20 4.57
N THR A 26 -1.40 -4.79 3.41
CA THR A 26 -2.02 -6.10 3.28
C THR A 26 -1.50 -6.79 2.02
N PRO A 27 -1.49 -8.13 1.96
CA PRO A 27 -1.29 -8.84 0.72
C PRO A 27 -2.23 -8.34 -0.38
N ARG A 28 -1.70 -8.22 -1.60
CA ARG A 28 -2.44 -7.70 -2.76
C ARG A 28 -3.62 -8.61 -3.12
N GLU A 29 -3.51 -9.91 -2.89
CA GLU A 29 -4.59 -10.87 -3.10
C GLU A 29 -5.82 -10.60 -2.23
N ASN A 30 -5.66 -9.93 -1.08
CA ASN A 30 -6.79 -9.55 -0.24
C ASN A 30 -7.61 -8.38 -0.84
N LEU A 31 -7.10 -7.66 -1.85
CA LEU A 31 -7.72 -6.43 -2.35
C LEU A 31 -9.13 -6.64 -2.91
N GLU A 32 -9.39 -7.79 -3.54
CA GLU A 32 -10.72 -8.08 -4.09
C GLU A 32 -11.76 -8.12 -2.96
N PHE A 33 -11.46 -8.85 -1.89
CA PHE A 33 -12.34 -8.96 -0.74
C PHE A 33 -12.43 -7.65 0.04
N ILE A 34 -11.32 -6.93 0.20
CA ILE A 34 -11.31 -5.63 0.89
C ILE A 34 -12.17 -4.59 0.16
N LYS A 35 -12.17 -4.59 -1.18
CA LYS A 35 -13.03 -3.69 -1.97
C LYS A 35 -14.50 -4.03 -1.83
N ARG A 36 -14.84 -5.31 -1.62
CA ARG A 36 -16.21 -5.79 -1.49
C ARG A 36 -16.75 -5.62 -0.07
N ASP A 37 -15.98 -6.06 0.92
CA ASP A 37 -16.43 -6.29 2.29
C ASP A 37 -15.78 -5.34 3.31
N GLY A 38 -14.76 -4.58 2.90
CA GLY A 38 -13.95 -3.73 3.78
C GLY A 38 -12.81 -4.49 4.45
N LEU A 39 -12.12 -3.81 5.37
CA LEU A 39 -11.16 -4.47 6.26
C LEU A 39 -11.93 -5.11 7.41
N GLN A 40 -11.72 -6.41 7.57
CA GLN A 40 -12.38 -7.19 8.59
C GLN A 40 -11.41 -7.51 9.73
N PRO A 41 -11.86 -7.45 10.98
CA PRO A 41 -11.12 -7.99 12.10
C PRO A 41 -10.96 -9.51 11.95
N ARG A 42 -9.89 -10.06 12.55
CA ARG A 42 -9.43 -11.44 12.26
C ARG A 42 -10.46 -12.54 12.51
N ASN A 43 -11.36 -12.35 13.47
CA ASN A 43 -12.45 -13.30 13.76
C ASN A 43 -13.55 -13.34 12.69
N LEU A 44 -13.64 -12.32 11.85
CA LEU A 44 -14.63 -12.23 10.76
C LEU A 44 -14.03 -12.61 9.40
N ILE A 45 -12.71 -12.64 9.30
CA ILE A 45 -11.99 -13.06 8.12
C ILE A 45 -12.30 -14.53 7.79
N THR A 46 -12.69 -14.79 6.54
CA THR A 46 -12.89 -16.14 6.01
C THR A 46 -11.57 -16.73 5.47
N HIS A 47 -11.56 -18.02 5.13
CA HIS A 47 -10.38 -18.73 4.58
C HIS A 47 -9.82 -18.14 3.27
N HIS A 48 -10.50 -17.17 2.67
CA HIS A 48 -10.10 -16.49 1.44
C HIS A 48 -9.06 -15.38 1.63
N TYR A 49 -8.84 -14.91 2.87
CA TYR A 49 -7.81 -13.91 3.13
C TYR A 49 -6.49 -14.56 3.50
N GLN A 50 -5.40 -13.98 3.01
CA GLN A 50 -4.07 -14.31 3.47
C GLN A 50 -3.76 -13.61 4.79
N VAL A 51 -3.65 -14.41 5.84
CA VAL A 51 -3.25 -13.93 7.17
C VAL A 51 -1.73 -13.89 7.24
N THR A 52 -1.18 -12.70 7.42
CA THR A 52 0.28 -12.50 7.40
C THR A 52 0.95 -12.74 8.76
N ASP A 53 0.20 -12.69 9.86
CA ASP A 53 0.72 -12.86 11.21
C ASP A 53 0.03 -14.04 11.91
N THR A 54 0.58 -15.24 11.76
CA THR A 54 0.05 -16.45 12.40
C THR A 54 0.20 -16.40 13.92
N GLY A 55 1.22 -15.73 14.44
CA GLY A 55 1.60 -15.74 15.86
C GLY A 55 0.98 -14.65 16.74
N ARG A 56 0.42 -13.56 16.17
CA ARG A 56 -0.06 -12.33 16.85
C ARG A 56 0.06 -12.37 18.38
N PHE A 57 1.13 -11.75 18.86
CA PHE A 57 1.51 -11.74 20.27
C PHE A 57 0.91 -10.57 21.07
N ASP A 58 0.13 -9.71 20.41
CA ASP A 58 -0.66 -8.69 21.09
C ASP A 58 -1.94 -9.29 21.73
N ARG A 59 -2.57 -8.49 22.60
CA ARG A 59 -3.72 -8.92 23.41
C ARG A 59 -5.01 -9.04 22.58
N PHE A 60 -5.18 -8.23 21.54
CA PHE A 60 -6.41 -8.14 20.75
C PHE A 60 -6.20 -8.70 19.35
N LYS A 61 -6.08 -10.04 19.28
CA LYS A 61 -5.80 -10.78 18.04
C LYS A 61 -6.87 -10.59 16.94
N ASN A 62 -8.04 -10.09 17.33
CA ASN A 62 -9.20 -9.83 16.48
C ASN A 62 -9.35 -8.35 16.13
N SER A 63 -8.27 -7.56 16.13
CA SER A 63 -8.29 -6.15 15.70
C SER A 63 -7.68 -5.96 14.31
N ILE A 64 -7.97 -4.83 13.66
CA ILE A 64 -7.29 -4.38 12.45
C ILE A 64 -6.15 -3.45 12.88
N CYS A 65 -4.90 -3.83 12.58
CA CYS A 65 -3.72 -3.01 12.86
C CYS A 65 -3.56 -1.91 11.83
N LEU A 66 -3.33 -0.69 12.31
CA LEU A 66 -3.14 0.50 11.52
C LEU A 66 -1.97 1.33 12.07
N SER A 67 -1.37 2.15 11.21
CA SER A 67 -0.41 3.19 11.59
C SER A 67 -0.98 4.57 11.26
N ILE A 68 -0.54 5.62 11.94
CA ILE A 68 -0.93 7.01 11.63
C ILE A 68 0.08 7.62 10.67
N SER A 69 -0.40 8.29 9.61
CA SER A 69 0.39 9.05 8.62
C SER A 69 1.34 8.23 7.74
N LYS A 70 2.15 7.32 8.29
CA LYS A 70 3.03 6.45 7.52
C LYS A 70 3.01 5.02 8.06
N PRO A 71 3.18 3.99 7.21
CA PRO A 71 3.17 2.61 7.66
C PRO A 71 4.36 2.32 8.58
N ASN A 72 4.22 1.32 9.45
CA ASN A 72 5.35 0.74 10.17
C ASN A 72 6.32 0.09 9.16
N LYS A 73 7.32 0.87 8.72
CA LYS A 73 8.30 0.48 7.69
C LYS A 73 9.00 -0.83 8.02
N ARG A 74 9.43 -1.00 9.28
CA ARG A 74 10.10 -2.23 9.74
C ARG A 74 9.20 -3.46 9.61
N MET A 75 7.90 -3.36 9.89
CA MET A 75 6.98 -4.47 9.68
C MET A 75 6.72 -4.71 8.19
N PHE A 76 6.53 -3.65 7.41
CA PHE A 76 6.33 -3.75 5.96
C PHE A 76 7.50 -4.48 5.29
N ASP A 77 8.73 -4.05 5.55
CA ASP A 77 9.94 -4.62 4.94
C ASP A 77 10.08 -6.11 5.29
N ARG A 78 9.91 -6.49 6.56
CA ARG A 78 9.95 -7.91 6.98
C ARG A 78 8.90 -8.78 6.28
N LYS A 79 7.69 -8.26 6.08
CA LYS A 79 6.63 -8.99 5.36
C LYS A 79 6.96 -9.15 3.87
N LYS A 80 7.59 -8.14 3.27
CA LYS A 80 8.08 -8.21 1.89
C LYS A 80 9.23 -9.21 1.74
N GLU A 81 10.17 -9.20 2.68
CA GLU A 81 11.28 -10.16 2.77
C GLU A 81 10.80 -11.60 2.96
N SER A 82 9.66 -11.82 3.64
CA SER A 82 9.01 -13.15 3.72
C SER A 82 8.30 -13.57 2.43
N GLY A 83 8.43 -12.81 1.33
CA GLY A 83 7.89 -13.14 0.02
C GLY A 83 6.45 -12.66 -0.23
N LEU A 84 5.88 -11.82 0.64
CA LEU A 84 4.52 -11.31 0.44
C LEU A 84 4.50 -10.16 -0.57
N ASP A 85 3.59 -10.24 -1.54
CA ASP A 85 3.26 -9.12 -2.41
C ASP A 85 2.26 -8.19 -1.71
N LEU A 86 2.74 -7.02 -1.26
CA LEU A 86 1.98 -6.10 -0.43
C LEU A 86 1.44 -4.92 -1.23
N CYS A 87 0.31 -4.40 -0.78
CA CYS A 87 -0.22 -3.08 -1.13
C CYS A 87 -0.42 -2.24 0.14
N LEU A 88 -0.55 -0.93 -0.03
CA LEU A 88 -0.80 0.01 1.07
C LEU A 88 -2.15 0.70 0.87
N LEU A 89 -2.98 0.68 1.90
CA LEU A 89 -4.28 1.35 1.97
C LEU A 89 -4.12 2.61 2.80
N LEU A 90 -4.65 3.72 2.29
CA LEU A 90 -4.83 4.95 3.06
C LEU A 90 -6.30 5.05 3.45
N ILE A 91 -6.55 5.11 4.75
CA ILE A 91 -7.88 5.05 5.35
C ILE A 91 -8.20 6.41 5.95
N SER A 92 -9.42 6.89 5.73
CA SER A 92 -9.93 8.13 6.27
C SER A 92 -9.77 8.18 7.79
N PRO A 93 -9.29 9.31 8.36
CA PRO A 93 -9.12 9.44 9.81
C PRO A 93 -10.46 9.47 10.56
N ASP A 94 -11.58 9.63 9.86
CA ASP A 94 -12.92 9.66 10.46
C ASP A 94 -13.24 8.38 11.24
N VAL A 95 -12.64 7.25 10.85
CA VAL A 95 -12.78 5.98 11.59
C VAL A 95 -12.38 6.11 13.06
N LEU A 96 -11.47 7.02 13.41
CA LEU A 96 -10.98 7.20 14.79
C LEU A 96 -12.06 7.67 15.76
N PHE A 97 -13.10 8.35 15.28
CA PHE A 97 -14.23 8.79 16.12
C PHE A 97 -15.55 8.08 15.77
N GLU A 98 -15.61 7.33 14.67
CA GLU A 98 -16.79 6.55 14.28
C GLU A 98 -16.72 5.08 14.70
N LYS A 99 -15.53 4.56 15.04
CA LYS A 99 -15.28 3.17 15.39
C LYS A 99 -14.54 3.06 16.72
N GLU A 100 -14.52 1.87 17.28
CA GLU A 100 -13.79 1.61 18.52
C GLU A 100 -12.29 1.35 18.27
N PHE A 101 -11.43 2.14 18.91
CA PHE A 101 -9.98 2.08 18.74
C PHE A 101 -9.22 1.89 20.05
N LEU A 102 -8.09 1.18 19.95
CA LEU A 102 -7.03 1.15 20.95
C LEU A 102 -5.78 1.82 20.39
N PHE A 103 -5.10 2.61 21.22
CA PHE A 103 -3.95 3.43 20.84
C PHE A 103 -2.70 3.01 21.61
N TYR A 104 -1.72 2.44 20.89
CA TYR A 104 -0.46 1.99 21.44
C TYR A 104 0.67 2.96 21.05
N PRO A 105 1.28 3.68 22.01
CA PRO A 105 2.37 4.63 21.73
C PRO A 105 3.62 4.00 21.09
N HIS A 106 3.76 2.69 21.20
CA HIS A 106 4.79 1.89 20.51
C HIS A 106 4.14 0.59 20.01
N ASN A 107 4.91 -0.33 19.42
CA ASN A 107 4.36 -1.58 18.87
C ASN A 107 3.48 -2.33 19.87
N ALA A 108 2.26 -2.73 19.49
CA ALA A 108 1.28 -3.34 20.40
C ALA A 108 1.71 -4.70 20.98
N ALA A 109 2.63 -5.42 20.32
CA ALA A 109 3.20 -6.67 20.82
C ALA A 109 4.35 -6.46 21.84
N THR A 110 4.69 -5.21 22.18
CA THR A 110 5.71 -4.89 23.18
C THR A 110 5.29 -5.40 24.57
N ALA A 111 6.23 -5.97 25.32
CA ALA A 111 5.94 -6.68 26.57
C ALA A 111 5.21 -5.79 27.62
N SER A 112 5.57 -4.51 27.73
CA SER A 112 4.90 -3.56 28.64
C SER A 112 3.42 -3.36 28.36
N TYR A 113 2.92 -3.68 27.16
CA TYR A 113 1.51 -3.55 26.80
C TYR A 113 0.70 -4.82 27.02
N ARG A 114 1.32 -5.94 27.44
CA ARG A 114 0.62 -7.22 27.64
C ARG A 114 -0.52 -7.13 28.66
N TYR A 115 -0.30 -6.36 29.74
CA TYR A 115 -1.24 -6.21 30.86
C TYR A 115 -1.66 -4.76 31.08
N ILE A 116 -1.48 -3.89 30.07
CA ILE A 116 -1.93 -2.49 30.17
C ILE A 116 -3.45 -2.44 30.36
N ASP A 117 -3.90 -1.51 31.21
CA ASP A 117 -5.31 -1.21 31.34
C ASP A 117 -5.84 -0.70 29.99
N ILE A 118 -6.94 -1.29 29.52
CA ILE A 118 -7.56 -0.92 28.26
C ILE A 118 -8.04 0.54 28.27
N ASN A 119 -8.42 1.06 29.43
CA ASN A 119 -8.85 2.44 29.57
C ASN A 119 -7.69 3.43 29.38
N ALA A 120 -6.46 3.02 29.65
CA ALA A 120 -5.27 3.83 29.44
C ALA A 120 -4.86 3.96 27.96
N ILE A 121 -5.40 3.09 27.11
CA ILE A 121 -5.12 3.04 25.66
C ILE A 121 -6.37 3.30 24.82
N ARG A 122 -7.41 3.92 25.40
CA ARG A 122 -8.65 4.30 24.71
C ARG A 122 -8.89 5.80 24.78
N GLY A 123 -9.72 6.28 23.86
CA GLY A 123 -10.19 7.66 23.85
C GLY A 123 -9.16 8.68 23.36
N SER A 124 -9.59 9.94 23.38
CA SER A 124 -8.85 11.09 22.87
C SER A 124 -7.48 11.27 23.52
N GLN A 125 -7.38 11.09 24.85
CA GLN A 125 -6.10 11.20 25.55
C GLN A 125 -5.08 10.16 25.07
N ALA A 126 -5.51 8.91 24.86
CA ALA A 126 -4.62 7.86 24.38
C ALA A 126 -4.17 8.10 22.92
N LEU A 127 -5.04 8.67 22.08
CA LEU A 127 -4.68 9.13 20.74
C LEU A 127 -3.62 10.25 20.80
N ASP A 128 -3.80 11.28 21.65
CA ASP A 128 -2.82 12.37 21.76
C ASP A 128 -1.47 11.88 22.33
N ASN A 129 -1.50 10.87 23.22
CA ASN A 129 -0.29 10.26 23.78
C ASN A 129 0.63 9.59 22.73
N LEU A 130 0.12 9.27 21.53
CA LEU A 130 0.97 8.78 20.42
C LEU A 130 1.98 9.84 19.95
N PHE A 131 1.72 11.11 20.27
CA PHE A 131 2.52 12.28 19.88
C PHE A 131 3.24 12.92 21.07
N SER A 132 3.30 12.24 22.23
CA SER A 132 3.97 12.77 23.42
C SER A 132 5.45 13.08 23.14
N PRO A 133 6.04 14.09 23.80
CA PRO A 133 7.47 14.42 23.65
C PRO A 133 8.40 13.27 23.99
N SER A 134 7.97 12.34 24.84
CA SER A 134 8.65 11.11 25.15
C SER A 134 7.68 9.95 25.31
N ILE A 135 8.11 8.76 24.91
CA ILE A 135 7.36 7.51 25.05
C ILE A 135 8.27 6.48 25.74
N SER A 136 7.83 5.97 26.88
CA SER A 136 8.50 4.88 27.58
C SER A 136 7.83 3.54 27.32
N TYR A 137 8.62 2.51 27.07
CA TYR A 137 8.14 1.15 26.84
C TYR A 137 9.19 0.13 27.31
N GLN A 138 8.79 -1.12 27.49
CA GLN A 138 9.70 -2.18 27.92
C GLN A 138 9.51 -3.43 27.06
N LYS A 139 10.60 -3.89 26.44
CA LYS A 139 10.67 -5.16 25.73
C LYS A 139 10.99 -6.30 26.71
N SER A 140 10.60 -7.52 26.36
CA SER A 140 10.85 -8.70 27.20
C SER A 140 12.35 -8.83 27.48
N ASN A 141 12.71 -9.10 28.74
CA ASN A 141 14.10 -9.30 29.19
C ASN A 141 15.04 -8.11 28.93
N LEU A 142 14.50 -6.90 28.72
CA LEU A 142 15.26 -5.68 28.56
C LEU A 142 14.82 -4.64 29.59
N PRO A 143 15.71 -3.70 29.98
CA PRO A 143 15.31 -2.56 30.82
C PRO A 143 14.32 -1.65 30.07
N PRO A 144 13.56 -0.80 30.80
CA PRO A 144 12.74 0.23 30.18
C PRO A 144 13.54 1.11 29.22
N GLN A 145 12.94 1.42 28.07
CA GLN A 145 13.49 2.27 27.03
C GLN A 145 12.60 3.49 26.86
N THR A 146 13.20 4.61 26.48
CA THR A 146 12.48 5.85 26.18
C THR A 146 12.87 6.34 24.80
N ILE A 147 11.87 6.67 23.97
CA ILE A 147 12.05 7.38 22.71
C ILE A 147 11.63 8.83 22.96
N SER A 148 12.52 9.77 22.64
CA SER A 148 12.17 11.18 22.55
C SER A 148 11.69 11.51 21.14
N ARG A 149 10.68 12.38 21.03
CA ARG A 149 10.18 12.87 19.75
C ARG A 149 11.26 13.67 19.05
N SER A 150 11.59 13.30 17.81
CA SER A 150 12.52 14.06 16.98
C SER A 150 11.88 15.37 16.51
N ASN A 151 12.69 16.44 16.43
CA ASN A 151 12.28 17.74 15.89
C ASN A 151 12.00 17.70 14.37
N ASP A 152 12.49 16.67 13.68
CA ASP A 152 12.28 16.51 12.23
C ASP A 152 10.93 15.86 11.89
N LEU A 153 10.22 15.33 12.90
CA LEU A 153 8.89 14.74 12.71
C LEU A 153 7.85 15.84 12.52
N LEU A 154 7.02 15.67 11.50
CA LEU A 154 5.86 16.53 11.31
C LEU A 154 4.85 16.31 12.44
N ASP A 155 4.01 17.31 12.73
CA ASP A 155 2.98 17.22 13.77
C ASP A 155 2.03 16.02 13.60
N SER A 156 1.81 15.61 12.35
CA SER A 156 0.99 14.46 11.97
C SER A 156 1.66 13.09 12.19
N GLU A 157 2.97 13.05 12.43
CA GLU A 157 3.72 11.81 12.64
C GLU A 157 3.81 11.45 14.12
N THR A 158 3.62 10.19 14.47
CA THR A 158 3.72 9.70 15.85
C THR A 158 5.16 9.74 16.35
N THR A 159 5.35 9.83 17.67
CA THR A 159 6.69 9.90 18.28
C THR A 159 7.48 8.61 18.07
N SER A 160 6.81 7.46 18.05
CA SER A 160 7.41 6.20 17.59
C SER A 160 6.95 5.85 16.17
N ASP A 161 7.90 5.46 15.32
CA ASP A 161 7.70 4.85 14.00
C ASP A 161 6.94 3.50 14.03
N GLN A 162 6.83 2.90 15.21
CA GLN A 162 6.17 1.64 15.45
C GLN A 162 4.88 1.79 16.26
N ALA A 163 4.42 3.02 16.52
CA ALA A 163 3.11 3.26 17.13
C ALA A 163 2.02 2.54 16.31
N GLU A 164 1.04 2.00 17.01
CA GLU A 164 -0.01 1.16 16.41
C GLU A 164 -1.37 1.61 16.94
N VAL A 165 -2.33 1.73 16.02
CA VAL A 165 -3.73 1.94 16.38
C VAL A 165 -4.53 0.75 15.89
N GLN A 166 -5.37 0.21 16.77
CA GLN A 166 -6.10 -1.03 16.52
C GLN A 166 -7.60 -0.74 16.47
N CYS A 167 -8.22 -0.95 15.31
CA CYS A 167 -9.67 -0.90 15.16
C CYS A 167 -10.28 -2.23 15.62
N LEU A 168 -11.27 -2.18 16.51
CA LEU A 168 -11.98 -3.36 17.00
C LEU A 168 -13.23 -3.70 16.18
N ASP A 169 -13.54 -2.87 15.19
CA ASP A 169 -14.68 -3.01 14.28
C ASP A 169 -14.26 -3.26 12.83
N VAL A 170 -15.22 -3.61 11.98
CA VAL A 170 -15.06 -3.58 10.51
C VAL A 170 -14.88 -2.14 10.04
N ILE A 171 -13.93 -1.93 9.12
CA ILE A 171 -13.74 -0.68 8.39
C ILE A 171 -14.31 -0.87 6.99
N GLU A 172 -15.45 -0.25 6.73
CA GLU A 172 -16.18 -0.35 5.47
C GLU A 172 -15.39 0.25 4.30
N PRO A 173 -15.61 -0.23 3.06
CA PRO A 173 -14.89 0.26 1.88
C PRO A 173 -14.94 1.78 1.69
N LYS A 174 -16.01 2.45 2.16
CA LYS A 174 -16.17 3.91 2.06
C LYS A 174 -15.06 4.71 2.76
N TYR A 175 -14.38 4.13 3.75
CA TYR A 175 -13.27 4.79 4.44
C TYR A 175 -11.92 4.55 3.76
N ILE A 176 -11.82 3.67 2.75
CA ILE A 176 -10.58 3.44 2.03
C ILE A 176 -10.47 4.51 0.94
N GLU A 177 -9.66 5.53 1.18
CA GLU A 177 -9.52 6.68 0.29
C GLU A 177 -8.61 6.39 -0.89
N TYR A 178 -7.51 5.67 -0.64
CA TYR A 178 -6.51 5.34 -1.66
C TYR A 178 -5.97 3.92 -1.48
N ILE A 179 -5.67 3.28 -2.62
CA ILE A 179 -4.97 2.00 -2.68
C ILE A 179 -3.69 2.23 -3.50
N LEU A 180 -2.54 2.03 -2.85
CA LEU A 180 -1.22 2.13 -3.43
C LEU A 180 -0.76 0.70 -3.75
N ASP A 181 -0.92 0.34 -5.01
CA ASP A 181 -0.75 -1.03 -5.51
C ASP A 181 0.34 -1.13 -6.61
N GLU A 182 1.26 -0.18 -6.62
CA GLU A 182 2.40 -0.13 -7.53
C GLU A 182 3.59 -0.97 -7.04
N ASN A 183 4.56 -1.23 -7.92
CA ASN A 183 5.75 -2.03 -7.60
C ASN A 183 6.60 -1.39 -6.48
N ILE A 184 6.61 -0.05 -6.43
CA ILE A 184 7.28 0.75 -5.43
C ILE A 184 6.21 1.47 -4.63
N ILE A 185 6.12 1.15 -3.34
CA ILE A 185 5.16 1.75 -2.43
C ILE A 185 5.92 2.76 -1.57
N PRO A 186 5.57 4.06 -1.58
CA PRO A 186 6.17 5.05 -0.70
C PRO A 186 5.84 4.72 0.75
N LEU A 187 6.85 4.75 1.63
CA LEU A 187 6.71 4.39 3.05
C LEU A 187 6.96 5.59 3.98
N GLU A 188 7.53 6.68 3.50
CA GLU A 188 7.66 7.93 4.25
C GLU A 188 6.47 8.85 3.97
N TYR A 189 6.08 9.63 4.98
CA TYR A 189 4.89 10.47 4.89
C TYR A 189 4.96 11.49 3.73
N LYS A 190 6.11 12.15 3.56
CA LYS A 190 6.32 13.13 2.48
C LYS A 190 6.18 12.48 1.09
N ASP A 191 6.70 11.26 0.92
CA ASP A 191 6.61 10.54 -0.34
C ASP A 191 5.17 10.11 -0.65
N ILE A 192 4.43 9.66 0.38
CA ILE A 192 3.01 9.34 0.26
C ILE A 192 2.22 10.60 -0.12
N LEU A 193 2.49 11.74 0.52
CA LEU A 193 1.82 13.01 0.23
C LEU A 193 2.05 13.44 -1.22
N ASN A 194 3.31 13.48 -1.67
CA ASN A 194 3.68 13.81 -3.04
C ASN A 194 3.02 12.87 -4.05
N TYR A 195 2.97 11.58 -3.73
CA TYR A 195 2.31 10.58 -4.57
C TYR A 195 0.81 10.86 -4.72
N ILE A 196 0.12 11.20 -3.64
CA ILE A 196 -1.31 11.53 -3.67
C ILE A 196 -1.57 12.86 -4.41
N GLU A 197 -0.74 13.87 -4.18
CA GLU A 197 -0.87 15.18 -4.83
C GLU A 197 -0.66 15.07 -6.34
N SER A 198 0.39 14.38 -6.79
CA SER A 198 0.62 14.16 -8.22
C SER A 198 -0.51 13.39 -8.91
N ARG A 199 -1.16 12.44 -8.21
CA ARG A 199 -2.35 11.75 -8.71
C ARG A 199 -3.54 12.68 -8.83
N LYS A 200 -3.77 13.58 -7.84
CA LYS A 200 -4.85 14.57 -7.89
C LYS A 200 -4.67 15.54 -9.04
N GLU A 201 -3.45 16.02 -9.28
CA GLU A 201 -3.12 16.90 -10.41
C GLU A 201 -3.41 16.22 -11.74
N LYS A 202 -2.94 14.97 -11.93
CA LYS A 202 -3.26 14.18 -13.13
C LYS A 202 -4.76 14.04 -13.35
N ILE A 203 -5.52 13.70 -12.32
CA ILE A 203 -6.99 13.59 -12.43
C ILE A 203 -7.62 14.93 -12.82
N SER A 204 -7.15 16.03 -12.23
CA SER A 204 -7.63 17.38 -12.56
C SER A 204 -7.31 17.76 -14.00
N GLU A 205 -6.12 17.43 -14.49
CA GLU A 205 -5.70 17.63 -15.87
C GLU A 205 -6.56 16.81 -16.83
N LEU A 206 -6.76 15.51 -16.56
CA LEU A 206 -7.64 14.64 -17.37
C LEU A 206 -9.07 15.18 -17.41
N LEU A 207 -9.63 15.63 -16.27
CA LEU A 207 -10.95 16.23 -16.21
C LEU A 207 -11.02 17.54 -17.00
N GLY A 208 -9.97 18.36 -16.94
CA GLY A 208 -9.81 19.57 -17.74
C GLY A 208 -9.82 19.26 -19.25
N VAL A 209 -9.04 18.28 -19.68
CA VAL A 209 -8.96 17.82 -21.07
C VAL A 209 -10.30 17.25 -21.55
N ILE A 210 -11.02 16.49 -20.73
CA ILE A 210 -12.34 15.98 -21.09
C ILE A 210 -13.31 17.14 -21.26
N SER A 211 -13.28 18.13 -20.37
CA SER A 211 -14.17 19.30 -20.45
C SER A 211 -13.91 20.16 -21.69
N SER A 212 -12.66 20.27 -22.15
CA SER A 212 -12.29 20.99 -23.37
C SER A 212 -12.61 20.19 -24.64
N THR A 213 -12.37 18.87 -24.63
CA THR A 213 -12.66 17.97 -25.77
C THR A 213 -14.17 17.78 -25.98
N SER A 214 -14.96 17.82 -24.91
CA SER A 214 -16.44 17.79 -24.98
C SER A 214 -17.04 19.08 -25.59
N ARG A 215 -16.30 20.20 -25.57
CA ARG A 215 -16.72 21.45 -26.23
C ARG A 215 -16.35 21.51 -27.71
N SER A 216 -15.40 20.68 -28.15
CA SER A 216 -14.89 20.66 -29.52
C SER A 216 -15.34 19.40 -30.27
N LYS A 217 -16.65 19.13 -30.31
CA LYS A 217 -17.35 18.34 -31.35
C LYS A 217 -18.85 18.24 -31.05
N VAL A 218 -19.57 19.32 -31.35
CA VAL A 218 -20.95 19.21 -31.85
C VAL A 218 -20.97 20.02 -33.14
N PRO A 219 -20.89 19.38 -34.32
CA PRO A 219 -21.30 20.03 -35.55
C PRO A 219 -22.77 20.41 -35.39
N ASN A 220 -23.09 21.71 -35.42
CA ASN A 220 -24.44 22.17 -35.64
C ASN A 220 -24.88 21.65 -37.01
N TYR A 221 -25.68 20.58 -37.02
CA TYR A 221 -26.38 20.12 -38.20
C TYR A 221 -27.87 20.12 -37.90
N ILE A 222 -28.42 21.32 -37.70
CA ILE A 222 -29.85 21.61 -37.88
C ILE A 222 -29.92 23.03 -38.43
N ASP A 223 -29.63 23.18 -39.72
CA ASP A 223 -30.31 24.14 -40.58
C ASP A 223 -31.07 23.28 -41.62
N ASP A 224 -32.28 23.73 -41.97
CA ASP A 224 -33.24 23.12 -42.89
C ASP A 224 -34.16 22.00 -42.37
N ILE A 225 -35.12 22.37 -41.51
CA ILE A 225 -36.52 21.93 -41.67
C ILE A 225 -37.44 23.15 -41.52
N SER A 226 -37.94 23.59 -42.68
CA SER A 226 -39.21 24.27 -43.00
C SER A 226 -39.97 25.09 -41.94
N LYS A 227 -40.30 26.31 -42.40
CA LYS A 227 -41.40 27.22 -42.06
C LYS A 227 -42.73 26.53 -41.68
N GLU A 228 -43.58 27.32 -41.00
CA GLU A 228 -44.97 27.09 -40.51
C GLU A 228 -44.97 26.57 -39.06
N ASP A 229 -45.53 27.20 -38.03
CA ASP A 229 -46.65 28.14 -37.94
C ASP A 229 -46.50 29.12 -36.75
N SER A 230 -47.21 30.23 -36.90
CA SER A 230 -47.52 31.27 -35.92
C SER A 230 -48.23 30.77 -34.66
N ASP A 231 -47.74 31.16 -33.47
CA ASP A 231 -48.46 32.06 -32.54
C ASP A 231 -47.91 32.04 -31.10
N SER A 232 -48.01 33.21 -30.46
CA SER A 232 -47.98 33.50 -29.01
C SER A 232 -46.66 33.89 -28.30
N LYS A 233 -46.43 35.22 -28.33
CA LYS A 233 -46.18 36.13 -27.18
C LYS A 233 -45.21 35.72 -26.05
N ALA A 234 -44.06 36.39 -26.05
CA ALA A 234 -43.41 37.14 -24.96
C ALA A 234 -43.44 36.58 -23.51
N TYR A 235 -42.26 36.24 -22.99
CA TYR A 235 -41.75 36.80 -21.72
C TYR A 235 -40.22 36.60 -21.63
N ASN A 236 -39.50 37.71 -21.45
CA ASN A 236 -38.05 37.72 -21.25
C ASN A 236 -37.74 37.75 -19.75
N LYS A 237 -36.53 37.29 -19.39
CA LYS A 237 -35.80 37.51 -18.13
C LYS A 237 -36.04 36.52 -16.96
N ASN A 238 -35.13 35.55 -16.79
CA ASN A 238 -34.17 35.52 -15.66
C ASN A 238 -33.29 34.27 -15.69
N SER A 239 -31.98 34.52 -15.54
CA SER A 239 -30.94 33.53 -15.31
C SER A 239 -31.15 32.80 -13.98
N LYS A 240 -31.15 31.46 -14.00
CA LYS A 240 -30.97 30.61 -12.81
C LYS A 240 -30.35 29.26 -13.22
N THR A 241 -29.04 29.19 -13.06
CA THR A 241 -28.26 28.04 -12.56
C THR A 241 -28.92 26.65 -12.66
N PHE A 242 -28.59 25.89 -13.70
CA PHE A 242 -28.74 24.44 -13.71
C PHE A 242 -27.67 23.82 -12.79
N ARG A 243 -28.09 23.27 -11.64
CA ARG A 243 -27.27 22.43 -10.76
C ARG A 243 -27.16 21.03 -11.37
N ASN A 244 -25.93 20.60 -11.66
CA ASN A 244 -25.59 19.26 -12.15
C ASN A 244 -25.74 18.20 -11.03
N ASN A 245 -26.76 17.35 -11.14
CA ASN A 245 -26.99 16.20 -10.24
C ASN A 245 -26.42 14.86 -10.76
N SER A 246 -25.36 14.86 -11.59
CA SER A 246 -24.79 13.63 -12.20
C SER A 246 -23.32 13.32 -11.84
N MET A 247 -22.67 14.15 -11.03
CA MET A 247 -21.22 14.08 -10.74
C MET A 247 -20.70 12.76 -10.12
N PRO A 248 -21.42 12.05 -9.23
CA PRO A 248 -20.91 10.81 -8.63
C PRO A 248 -20.77 9.65 -9.63
N ALA A 249 -21.73 9.51 -10.55
CA ALA A 249 -21.74 8.45 -11.55
C ALA A 249 -20.66 8.65 -12.61
N VAL A 250 -20.48 9.89 -13.07
CA VAL A 250 -19.44 10.27 -14.05
C VAL A 250 -18.04 10.05 -13.46
N ARG A 251 -17.81 10.44 -12.20
CA ARG A 251 -16.54 10.21 -11.50
C ARG A 251 -16.23 8.71 -11.36
N GLY A 252 -17.25 7.89 -11.08
CA GLY A 252 -17.10 6.44 -10.98
C GLY A 252 -16.76 5.77 -12.31
N ILE A 253 -17.39 6.20 -13.41
CA ILE A 253 -17.08 5.70 -14.76
C ILE A 253 -15.67 6.11 -15.17
N LEU A 254 -15.27 7.35 -14.87
CA LEU A 254 -13.96 7.87 -15.23
C LEU A 254 -12.82 7.17 -14.49
N MET A 255 -13.00 6.90 -13.19
CA MET A 255 -12.03 6.12 -12.42
C MET A 255 -11.91 4.68 -12.87
N LYS A 256 -13.00 4.07 -13.35
CA LYS A 256 -12.94 2.73 -13.95
C LYS A 256 -12.16 2.72 -15.26
N SER A 257 -12.29 3.76 -16.10
CA SER A 257 -11.54 3.89 -17.35
C SER A 257 -10.04 4.14 -17.08
N TYR A 258 -9.71 5.02 -16.13
CA TYR A 258 -8.31 5.30 -15.76
C TYR A 258 -7.59 4.06 -15.19
N ASN A 259 -8.26 3.32 -14.29
CA ASN A 259 -7.71 2.07 -13.77
C ASN A 259 -7.53 1.00 -14.85
N ARG A 260 -8.31 1.05 -15.93
CA ARG A 260 -8.18 0.15 -17.08
C ARG A 260 -6.94 0.48 -17.92
N GLU A 261 -6.64 1.75 -18.13
CA GLU A 261 -5.40 2.20 -18.79
C GLU A 261 -4.14 1.86 -17.97
N LEU A 262 -4.20 2.04 -16.65
CA LEU A 262 -3.08 1.64 -15.77
C LEU A 262 -2.81 0.14 -15.80
N LYS A 263 -3.87 -0.67 -15.93
CA LYS A 263 -3.73 -2.13 -16.08
C LYS A 263 -3.10 -2.49 -17.43
N GLN A 264 -3.54 -1.86 -18.52
CA GLN A 264 -2.93 -2.06 -19.85
C GLN A 264 -1.45 -1.66 -19.90
N ASN A 265 -1.06 -0.59 -19.21
CA ASN A 265 0.35 -0.18 -19.13
C ASN A 265 1.19 -1.17 -18.29
N LYS A 266 0.65 -1.72 -17.20
CA LYS A 266 1.30 -2.81 -16.45
C LYS A 266 1.46 -4.08 -17.30
N ASP A 267 0.45 -4.44 -18.10
CA ASP A 267 0.51 -5.61 -18.99
C ASP A 267 1.58 -5.41 -20.09
N ASN A 268 1.73 -4.20 -20.62
CA ASN A 268 2.80 -3.85 -21.57
C ASN A 268 4.20 -3.91 -20.93
N ASP A 269 4.36 -3.45 -19.69
CA ASP A 269 5.64 -3.55 -18.95
C ASP A 269 6.04 -5.01 -18.66
N ILE A 270 5.06 -5.87 -18.40
CA ILE A 270 5.28 -7.33 -18.24
C ILE A 270 5.74 -7.93 -19.57
N LEU A 271 5.07 -7.58 -20.68
CA LEU A 271 5.43 -8.05 -22.01
C LEU A 271 6.86 -7.61 -22.42
N ILE A 272 7.25 -6.38 -22.08
CA ILE A 272 8.62 -5.88 -22.30
C ILE A 272 9.62 -6.68 -21.47
N LYS A 273 9.34 -6.95 -20.19
CA LYS A 273 10.23 -7.75 -19.33
C LYS A 273 10.38 -9.20 -19.80
N GLU A 274 9.32 -9.81 -20.31
CA GLU A 274 9.38 -11.15 -20.91
C GLU A 274 10.19 -11.17 -22.20
N ASN A 275 10.09 -10.13 -23.03
CA ASN A 275 10.90 -9.99 -24.23
C ASN A 275 12.37 -9.75 -23.92
N VAL A 276 12.70 -8.95 -22.89
CA VAL A 276 14.08 -8.77 -22.42
C VAL A 276 14.66 -10.09 -21.90
N LYS A 277 13.91 -10.89 -21.13
CA LYS A 277 14.35 -12.22 -20.69
C LYS A 277 14.57 -13.19 -21.85
N LYS A 278 13.73 -13.14 -22.90
CA LYS A 278 13.93 -13.93 -24.13
C LYS A 278 15.19 -13.53 -24.88
N GLU A 279 15.49 -12.23 -24.97
CA GLU A 279 16.73 -11.74 -25.57
C GLU A 279 17.98 -12.11 -24.76
N GLU A 280 17.91 -12.08 -23.44
CA GLU A 280 19.00 -12.52 -22.56
C GLU A 280 19.26 -14.03 -22.68
N ASN A 281 18.21 -14.85 -22.72
CA ASN A 281 18.33 -16.29 -22.98
C ASN A 281 18.88 -16.59 -24.37
N TYR A 282 18.48 -15.82 -25.39
CA TYR A 282 19.05 -15.95 -26.73
C TYR A 282 20.55 -15.60 -26.74
N LYS A 283 20.96 -14.51 -26.09
CA LYS A 283 22.38 -14.13 -25.93
C LYS A 283 23.18 -15.17 -25.14
N TYR A 284 22.60 -15.78 -24.12
CA TYR A 284 23.24 -16.85 -23.35
C TYR A 284 23.49 -18.09 -24.21
N ASN A 285 22.46 -18.55 -24.94
CA ASN A 285 22.56 -19.71 -25.84
C ASN A 285 23.56 -19.48 -26.99
N VAL A 286 23.63 -18.26 -27.52
CA VAL A 286 24.64 -17.89 -28.55
C VAL A 286 26.06 -17.94 -27.97
N LYS A 287 26.28 -17.45 -26.74
CA LYS A 287 27.57 -17.54 -26.02
C LYS A 287 27.97 -18.98 -25.71
N GLU A 288 27.01 -19.82 -25.35
CA GLU A 288 27.26 -21.23 -25.05
C GLU A 288 27.65 -21.99 -26.31
N LYS A 289 26.99 -21.71 -27.44
CA LYS A 289 27.32 -22.27 -28.75
C LYS A 289 28.72 -21.85 -29.23
N THR A 290 29.11 -20.58 -29.03
CA THR A 290 30.48 -20.11 -29.34
C THR A 290 31.54 -20.77 -28.45
N LYS A 291 31.25 -21.00 -27.17
CA LYS A 291 32.14 -21.76 -26.26
C LYS A 291 32.28 -23.23 -26.67
N ILE A 292 31.21 -23.87 -27.13
CA ILE A 292 31.25 -25.26 -27.62
C ILE A 292 32.06 -25.33 -28.92
N ASP A 293 31.89 -24.37 -29.83
CA ASP A 293 32.67 -24.30 -31.07
C ASP A 293 34.17 -24.05 -30.79
N GLU A 294 34.51 -23.25 -29.78
CA GLU A 294 35.90 -23.09 -29.30
C GLU A 294 36.47 -24.35 -28.63
N LEU A 295 35.68 -25.09 -27.83
CA LEU A 295 36.10 -26.36 -27.24
C LEU A 295 36.35 -27.45 -28.31
N HIS A 296 35.54 -27.48 -29.37
CA HIS A 296 35.73 -28.39 -30.51
C HIS A 296 36.96 -28.03 -31.35
N LYS A 297 37.41 -26.77 -31.31
CA LYS A 297 38.68 -26.32 -31.92
C LYS A 297 39.90 -26.78 -31.10
N TYR A 298 39.79 -26.85 -29.77
CA TYR A 298 40.86 -27.34 -28.88
C TYR A 298 40.98 -28.86 -28.82
N LYS A 299 39.89 -29.63 -29.00
CA LYS A 299 39.94 -31.11 -29.04
C LYS A 299 40.58 -31.71 -30.30
N LYS A 300 40.93 -30.89 -31.29
CA LYS A 300 41.60 -31.32 -32.53
C LYS A 300 43.12 -31.19 -32.50
N VAL A 301 43.68 -30.74 -31.37
CA VAL A 301 45.11 -30.65 -31.11
C VAL A 301 45.38 -31.45 -29.83
N ASP A 302 46.49 -32.19 -29.78
CA ASP A 302 46.97 -33.04 -28.68
C ASP A 302 46.49 -34.51 -28.66
N VAL A 303 47.02 -35.29 -29.61
CA VAL A 303 47.49 -36.66 -29.35
C VAL A 303 49.01 -36.60 -29.16
N SER A 304 49.48 -36.44 -27.91
CA SER A 304 50.80 -36.94 -27.48
C SER A 304 51.03 -36.81 -25.97
N SER A 305 51.12 -37.98 -25.32
CA SER A 305 52.00 -38.37 -24.20
C SER A 305 52.11 -37.56 -22.87
N SER A 306 51.90 -38.31 -21.79
CA SER A 306 52.76 -38.47 -20.58
C SER A 306 52.25 -38.02 -19.20
N SER A 307 52.37 -38.99 -18.28
CA SER A 307 52.36 -39.08 -16.80
C SER A 307 52.20 -37.86 -15.87
N SER A 308 51.39 -38.05 -14.82
CA SER A 308 51.77 -38.11 -13.39
C SER A 308 50.67 -37.55 -12.49
N GLY A 309 50.42 -38.22 -11.37
CA GLY A 309 49.22 -38.06 -10.53
C GLY A 309 49.27 -36.90 -9.55
N ASP A 310 48.08 -36.42 -9.17
CA ASP A 310 47.79 -35.60 -7.98
C ASP A 310 46.27 -35.37 -7.74
N ASN A 311 45.38 -36.28 -8.18
CA ASN A 311 43.92 -36.06 -8.10
C ASN A 311 43.18 -36.84 -6.99
N LEU A 312 43.89 -37.54 -6.10
CA LEU A 312 43.23 -38.33 -5.04
C LEU A 312 42.94 -37.51 -3.76
N CYS A 313 43.68 -36.43 -3.49
CA CYS A 313 43.55 -35.66 -2.24
C CYS A 313 42.35 -34.70 -2.22
N ILE A 314 41.92 -34.20 -3.38
CA ILE A 314 40.83 -33.20 -3.46
C ILE A 314 39.46 -33.88 -3.25
N SER A 315 39.30 -35.12 -3.69
CA SER A 315 38.04 -35.86 -3.61
C SER A 315 37.66 -36.25 -2.17
N ILE A 316 38.65 -36.47 -1.29
CA ILE A 316 38.41 -36.87 0.10
C ILE A 316 37.99 -35.68 0.97
N ILE A 317 38.47 -34.47 0.68
CA ILE A 317 38.15 -33.25 1.44
C ILE A 317 36.68 -32.83 1.23
N ILE A 318 36.12 -33.05 0.03
CA ILE A 318 34.73 -32.69 -0.29
C ILE A 318 33.73 -33.62 0.44
N ILE A 319 34.07 -34.89 0.66
CA ILE A 319 33.18 -35.86 1.32
C ILE A 319 33.06 -35.57 2.83
N ILE A 320 34.12 -35.07 3.48
CA ILE A 320 34.09 -34.75 4.93
C ILE A 320 33.24 -33.50 5.21
N ILE A 321 33.22 -32.53 4.31
CA ILE A 321 32.42 -31.30 4.47
C ILE A 321 30.91 -31.56 4.31
N ILE A 322 30.52 -32.59 3.54
CA ILE A 322 29.10 -32.93 3.34
C ILE A 322 28.52 -33.67 4.56
N LEU A 323 29.34 -34.43 5.30
CA LEU A 323 28.89 -35.18 6.47
C LEU A 323 28.70 -34.32 7.73
N SER A 324 29.33 -33.14 7.83
CA SER A 324 29.17 -32.24 8.98
C SER A 324 27.89 -31.39 8.95
N PHE A 325 27.21 -31.28 7.80
CA PHE A 325 25.97 -30.51 7.64
C PHE A 325 24.68 -31.31 7.86
N LEU A 326 24.78 -32.62 8.15
CA LEU A 326 23.62 -33.51 8.36
C LEU A 326 23.30 -33.80 9.84
N ILE A 327 23.99 -33.16 10.80
CA ILE A 327 23.79 -33.39 12.25
C ILE A 327 23.53 -32.09 13.04
N LEU A 328 22.89 -31.07 12.46
CA LEU A 328 22.42 -29.90 13.25
C LEU A 328 21.04 -29.44 12.83
#